data_AF-A0A7G7MLR5-F1
#
_entry.id   AF-A0A7G7MLR5-F1
#
_cell.length_a   1.000
_cell.length_b   1.000
_cell.length_c   1.000
_cell.angle_alpha   90.00
_cell.angle_beta   90.00
_cell.angle_gamma   90.00
#
_symmetry.space_group_name_H-M   'P 1'
#
loop_
_entity.id
_entity.type
_entity.pdbx_description
1 polymer ?
#
loop_
_entity_poly.entity_id
_entity_poly.type
_entity_poly.pdbx_seq_one_letter_code
_entity_poly.pdbx_strand_id
1 'polypeptide(L)'
;MSTRTNHEPDDRPEAVQRAKSGAQAWRAVVHAQRGAAPDHADFYNLAGHLVDTFAAIESLARLLADPVCSYADRQPPGKRVYDDARGVDRWREDPRERLIDARCDLDQLAIAAGCALDVANRFWSAISHIGVEDDPAAGRAEGEVSR
;
A
#
# COMPACT_ATOMS: atom_id res chain seq x y z
N MET A 1 16.13 -28.19 22.52
CA MET A 1 14.66 -28.22 22.38
C MET A 1 14.27 -27.27 21.26
N SER A 2 13.99 -27.78 20.06
CA SER A 2 13.48 -26.95 18.95
C SER A 2 11.98 -26.76 19.11
N THR A 3 11.55 -25.54 19.42
CA THR A 3 10.16 -25.14 19.30
C THR A 3 9.82 -25.01 17.82
N ARG A 4 9.28 -26.09 17.22
CA ARG A 4 8.51 -25.97 15.98
C ARG A 4 7.30 -25.11 16.30
N THR A 5 7.33 -23.86 15.87
CA THR A 5 6.13 -23.04 15.76
C THR A 5 5.25 -23.66 14.68
N ASN A 6 4.25 -24.43 15.08
CA ASN A 6 3.17 -24.83 14.20
C ASN A 6 2.41 -23.56 13.82
N HIS A 7 2.75 -22.98 12.67
CA HIS A 7 1.92 -21.96 12.06
C HIS A 7 0.71 -22.69 11.49
N GLU A 8 -0.46 -22.51 12.10
CA GLU A 8 -1.70 -22.99 11.48
C GLU A 8 -1.81 -22.37 10.08
N PRO A 9 -2.21 -23.15 9.06
CA PRO A 9 -2.39 -22.63 7.72
C PRO A 9 -3.44 -21.52 7.75
N ASP A 10 -3.11 -20.38 7.13
CA ASP A 10 -4.06 -19.29 6.97
C ASP A 10 -5.06 -19.66 5.88
N ASP A 11 -6.27 -20.07 6.27
CA ASP A 11 -7.32 -20.55 5.34
C ASP A 11 -8.00 -19.42 4.53
N ARG A 12 -7.60 -18.16 4.73
CA ARG A 12 -8.16 -17.03 3.98
C ARG A 12 -7.73 -17.07 2.50
N PRO A 13 -8.50 -16.45 1.58
CA PRO A 13 -8.09 -16.35 0.18
C PRO A 13 -6.70 -15.72 0.02
N GLU A 14 -5.93 -16.17 -0.98
CA GLU A 14 -4.54 -15.72 -1.21
C GLU A 14 -4.44 -14.18 -1.25
N ALA A 15 -5.37 -13.50 -1.92
CA ALA A 15 -5.40 -12.04 -2.00
C ALA A 15 -5.38 -11.37 -0.61
N VAL A 16 -6.12 -11.92 0.36
CA VAL A 16 -6.18 -11.39 1.73
C VAL A 16 -4.86 -11.64 2.47
N GLN A 17 -4.26 -12.82 2.27
CA GLN A 17 -2.96 -13.15 2.86
C GLN A 17 -1.86 -12.22 2.32
N ARG A 18 -1.80 -12.04 0.99
CA ARG A 18 -0.85 -11.15 0.32
C ARG A 18 -1.02 -9.70 0.74
N ALA A 19 -2.26 -9.21 0.85
CA ALA A 19 -2.54 -7.86 1.35
C ALA A 19 -2.05 -7.66 2.78
N LYS A 20 -2.27 -8.64 3.68
CA LYS A 20 -1.76 -8.60 5.06
C LYS A 20 -0.22 -8.54 5.09
N SER A 21 0.43 -9.43 4.35
CA SER A 21 1.89 -9.47 4.26
C SER A 21 2.47 -8.18 3.67
N GLY A 22 1.85 -7.64 2.62
CA GLY A 22 2.24 -6.36 2.02
C GLY A 22 2.10 -5.19 3.00
N ALA A 23 0.99 -5.11 3.73
CA ALA A 23 0.80 -4.08 4.76
C ALA A 23 1.82 -4.21 5.91
N GLN A 24 2.23 -5.42 6.27
CA GLN A 24 3.30 -5.64 7.26
C GLN A 24 4.67 -5.23 6.72
N ALA A 25 4.98 -5.58 5.46
CA ALA A 25 6.21 -5.21 4.79
C ALA A 25 6.36 -3.68 4.71
N TRP A 26 5.32 -2.95 4.29
CA TRP A 26 5.36 -1.49 4.23
C TRP A 26 5.53 -0.82 5.60
N ARG A 27 4.93 -1.37 6.66
CA ARG A 27 5.21 -0.91 8.03
C ARG A 27 6.67 -1.16 8.41
N ALA A 28 7.23 -2.31 8.04
CA ALA A 28 8.64 -2.62 8.29
C ALA A 28 9.59 -1.68 7.53
N VAL A 29 9.28 -1.32 6.29
CA VAL A 29 10.02 -0.30 5.51
C VAL A 29 10.05 1.03 6.28
N VAL A 30 8.90 1.51 6.77
CA VAL A 30 8.84 2.76 7.56
C VAL A 30 9.71 2.67 8.83
N HIS A 31 9.68 1.53 9.52
CA HIS A 31 10.51 1.34 10.72
C HIS A 31 12.00 1.31 10.41
N ALA A 32 12.42 0.58 9.36
CA ALA A 32 13.80 0.51 8.94
C ALA A 32 14.35 1.88 8.54
N GLN A 33 13.55 2.66 7.80
CA GLN A 33 13.99 3.95 7.26
C GLN A 33 14.13 5.07 8.29
N ARG A 34 13.63 4.88 9.52
CA ARG A 34 13.88 5.82 10.62
C ARG A 34 15.34 5.81 11.11
N GLY A 35 16.06 4.72 10.88
CA GLY A 35 17.46 4.55 11.34
C GLY A 35 18.47 4.41 10.21
N ALA A 36 18.03 4.41 8.96
CA ALA A 36 18.92 4.28 7.81
C ALA A 36 19.72 5.57 7.59
N ALA A 37 20.99 5.42 7.16
CA ALA A 37 21.74 6.54 6.64
C ALA A 37 21.12 6.99 5.29
N PRO A 38 21.03 8.30 5.02
CA PRO A 38 20.57 8.78 3.73
C PRO A 38 21.44 8.24 2.59
N ASP A 39 20.81 7.54 1.65
CA ASP A 39 21.44 7.04 0.43
C ASP A 39 20.54 7.30 -0.77
N HIS A 40 21.12 7.84 -1.84
CA HIS A 40 20.36 8.24 -3.02
C HIS A 40 19.79 7.04 -3.78
N ALA A 41 20.54 5.94 -3.88
CA ALA A 41 20.07 4.74 -4.56
C ALA A 41 18.89 4.11 -3.79
N ASP A 42 18.93 4.14 -2.45
CA ASP A 42 17.82 3.69 -1.62
C ASP A 42 16.57 4.56 -1.81
N PHE A 43 16.71 5.89 -1.88
CA PHE A 43 15.58 6.77 -2.18
C PHE A 43 14.98 6.49 -3.55
N TYR A 44 15.82 6.29 -4.56
CA TYR A 44 15.39 5.93 -5.91
C TYR A 44 14.62 4.60 -5.94
N ASN A 45 15.13 3.57 -5.28
CA ASN A 45 14.49 2.26 -5.21
C ASN A 45 13.15 2.31 -4.45
N LEU A 46 13.11 2.99 -3.30
CA LEU A 46 11.88 3.16 -2.53
C LEU A 46 10.82 3.96 -3.31
N ALA A 47 11.23 4.96 -4.09
CA ALA A 47 10.33 5.71 -4.97
C ALA A 47 9.68 4.81 -6.03
N GLY A 48 10.47 3.95 -6.68
CA GLY A 48 9.95 2.97 -7.65
C GLY A 48 8.93 2.01 -7.01
N HIS A 49 9.20 1.51 -5.80
CA HIS A 49 8.25 0.64 -5.09
C HIS A 49 6.96 1.36 -4.67
N LEU A 50 7.01 2.66 -4.38
CA LEU A 50 5.81 3.47 -4.12
C LEU A 50 4.95 3.60 -5.38
N VAL A 51 5.57 3.84 -6.54
CA VAL A 51 4.90 3.88 -7.85
C VAL A 51 4.16 2.56 -8.11
N ASP A 52 4.86 1.43 -8.02
CA ASP A 52 4.27 0.10 -8.23
C ASP A 52 3.12 -0.17 -7.25
N THR A 53 3.27 0.25 -6.00
CA THR A 53 2.25 0.04 -4.96
C THR A 53 1.00 0.87 -5.20
N PHE A 54 1.12 2.13 -5.59
CA PHE A 54 -0.04 2.96 -5.90
C PHE A 54 -0.79 2.45 -7.14
N ALA A 55 -0.07 2.01 -8.18
CA ALA A 55 -0.68 1.37 -9.34
C ALA A 55 -1.45 0.08 -8.98
N ALA A 56 -0.89 -0.73 -8.07
CA ALA A 56 -1.54 -1.93 -7.57
C ALA A 56 -2.80 -1.61 -6.73
N ILE A 57 -2.74 -0.59 -5.87
CA ILE A 57 -3.89 -0.14 -5.05
C ILE A 57 -5.00 0.42 -5.95
N GLU A 58 -4.67 1.24 -6.94
CA GLU A 58 -5.64 1.74 -7.92
C GLU A 58 -6.35 0.56 -8.62
N SER A 59 -5.57 -0.38 -9.13
CA SER A 59 -6.10 -1.55 -9.85
C SER A 59 -7.00 -2.40 -8.95
N LEU A 60 -6.60 -2.62 -7.70
CA LEU A 60 -7.39 -3.38 -6.73
C LEU A 60 -8.70 -2.66 -6.39
N ALA A 61 -8.67 -1.34 -6.18
CA ALA A 61 -9.87 -0.55 -5.88
C ALA A 61 -10.90 -0.67 -7.02
N ARG A 62 -10.46 -0.51 -8.28
CA ARG A 62 -11.31 -0.72 -9.47
C ARG A 62 -11.86 -2.15 -9.55
N LEU A 63 -11.03 -3.15 -9.25
CA LEU A 63 -11.43 -4.56 -9.30
C LEU A 63 -12.47 -4.93 -8.23
N LEU A 64 -12.45 -4.27 -7.07
CA LEU A 64 -13.39 -4.53 -5.97
C LEU A 64 -14.74 -3.82 -6.16
N ALA A 65 -14.82 -2.74 -6.94
CA ALA A 65 -16.02 -1.91 -7.07
C ALA A 65 -17.28 -2.69 -7.49
N ASP A 66 -17.18 -3.50 -8.54
CA ASP A 66 -18.32 -4.27 -9.06
C ASP A 66 -18.74 -5.44 -8.14
N PRO A 67 -17.82 -6.30 -7.64
CA PRO A 67 -18.18 -7.33 -6.67
C PRO A 67 -18.83 -6.79 -5.40
N VAL A 68 -18.38 -5.63 -4.91
CA VAL A 68 -18.94 -5.01 -3.69
C VAL A 68 -20.36 -4.52 -3.93
N CYS A 69 -20.60 -3.70 -4.96
CA CYS A 69 -21.95 -3.15 -5.18
C CYS A 69 -22.99 -4.23 -5.53
N SER A 70 -22.57 -5.31 -6.20
CA SER A 70 -23.46 -6.41 -6.58
C SER A 70 -23.52 -7.55 -5.57
N TYR A 71 -22.85 -7.43 -4.42
CA TYR A 71 -22.76 -8.53 -3.44
C TYR A 71 -24.14 -8.97 -2.94
N ALA A 72 -25.05 -8.03 -2.68
CA ALA A 72 -26.40 -8.33 -2.23
C ALA A 72 -27.21 -9.14 -3.27
N ASP A 73 -27.03 -8.85 -4.56
CA ASP A 73 -27.74 -9.53 -5.65
C ASP A 73 -27.16 -10.89 -6.00
N ARG A 74 -25.90 -11.13 -5.64
CA ARG A 74 -25.21 -12.41 -5.86
C ARG A 74 -25.49 -13.44 -4.76
N GLN A 75 -26.29 -13.10 -3.75
CA GLN A 75 -26.60 -14.04 -2.68
C GLN A 75 -27.49 -15.18 -3.19
N PRO A 76 -27.30 -16.42 -2.69
CA PRO A 76 -28.17 -17.53 -3.03
C PRO A 76 -29.65 -17.25 -2.68
N PRO A 77 -30.61 -17.91 -3.35
CA PRO A 77 -32.03 -17.81 -3.00
C PRO A 77 -32.25 -18.07 -1.50
N GLY A 78 -33.03 -17.20 -0.86
CA GLY A 78 -33.32 -17.27 0.58
C GLY A 78 -32.24 -16.69 1.50
N LYS A 79 -31.13 -16.15 0.96
CA LYS A 79 -30.15 -15.38 1.71
C LYS A 79 -30.35 -13.89 1.47
N ARG A 80 -30.15 -13.09 2.51
CA ARG A 80 -30.21 -11.62 2.46
C ARG A 80 -29.01 -11.05 3.21
N VAL A 81 -28.47 -9.95 2.68
CA VAL A 81 -27.54 -9.11 3.43
C VAL A 81 -28.29 -8.42 4.56
N TYR A 82 -27.65 -8.31 5.71
CA TYR A 82 -28.19 -7.60 6.87
C TYR A 82 -27.04 -6.86 7.55
N ASP A 83 -27.38 -5.77 8.24
CA ASP A 83 -26.45 -5.04 9.06
C ASP A 83 -26.48 -5.62 10.49
N ASP A 84 -25.36 -6.22 10.91
CA ASP A 84 -25.21 -6.94 12.17
C ASP A 84 -24.91 -6.03 13.37
N ALA A 85 -24.63 -4.75 13.15
CA ALA A 85 -24.57 -3.80 14.24
C ALA A 85 -25.96 -3.75 14.91
N ARG A 86 -26.04 -4.09 16.19
CA ARG A 86 -27.33 -4.18 16.89
C ARG A 86 -27.74 -2.78 17.34
N GLY A 87 -28.72 -2.18 16.66
CA GLY A 87 -29.28 -0.89 17.06
C GLY A 87 -30.64 -0.63 16.40
N VAL A 88 -31.64 -0.33 17.23
CA VAL A 88 -33.06 -0.11 16.90
C VAL A 88 -33.26 1.27 16.27
N ASP A 89 -32.41 1.68 15.33
CA ASP A 89 -32.53 2.99 14.70
C ASP A 89 -33.43 2.92 13.47
N ARG A 90 -34.51 3.70 13.52
CA ARG A 90 -35.51 3.84 12.45
C ARG A 90 -34.93 4.40 11.14
N TRP A 91 -33.73 4.97 11.22
CA TRP A 91 -32.98 5.57 10.12
C TRP A 91 -31.82 4.69 9.65
N ARG A 92 -31.86 3.38 9.94
CA ARG A 92 -30.85 2.45 9.43
C ARG A 92 -30.97 2.33 7.92
N GLU A 93 -29.91 2.76 7.26
CA GLU A 93 -29.65 2.63 5.83
C GLU A 93 -29.72 1.16 5.39
N ASP A 94 -30.33 0.89 4.23
CA ASP A 94 -30.40 -0.46 3.68
C ASP A 94 -28.95 -0.96 3.44
N PRO A 95 -28.55 -2.14 3.96
CA PRO A 95 -27.23 -2.72 3.67
C PRO A 95 -26.89 -2.77 2.18
N ARG A 96 -27.89 -2.85 1.31
CA ARG A 96 -27.74 -2.73 -0.14
C ARG A 96 -27.31 -1.32 -0.57
N GLU A 97 -27.96 -0.28 -0.06
CA GLU A 97 -27.61 1.12 -0.36
C GLU A 97 -26.17 1.39 0.10
N ARG A 98 -25.80 0.92 1.30
CA ARG A 98 -24.42 1.01 1.80
C ARG A 98 -23.38 0.36 0.90
N LEU A 99 -23.72 -0.77 0.24
CA LEU A 99 -22.82 -1.42 -0.71
C LEU A 99 -22.68 -0.64 -2.03
N ILE A 100 -23.72 0.12 -2.41
CA ILE A 100 -23.66 1.05 -3.55
C ILE A 100 -22.73 2.22 -3.20
N ASP A 101 -22.87 2.80 -2.01
CA ASP A 101 -22.00 3.89 -1.56
C ASP A 101 -20.55 3.42 -1.40
N ALA A 102 -20.33 2.21 -0.88
CA ALA A 102 -19.00 1.61 -0.80
C ALA A 102 -18.31 1.47 -2.17
N ARG A 103 -19.07 1.30 -3.26
CA ARG A 103 -18.52 1.38 -4.61
C ARG A 103 -18.04 2.79 -4.94
N CYS A 104 -18.81 3.82 -4.61
CA CYS A 104 -18.39 5.20 -4.81
C CYS A 104 -17.10 5.52 -4.04
N ASP A 105 -16.94 4.97 -2.84
CA ASP A 105 -15.69 5.09 -2.07
C ASP A 105 -14.52 4.35 -2.74
N LEU A 106 -14.75 3.18 -3.34
CA LEU A 106 -13.73 2.46 -4.11
C LEU A 106 -13.33 3.21 -5.39
N ASP A 107 -14.29 3.83 -6.08
CA ASP A 107 -14.01 4.67 -7.25
C ASP A 107 -13.18 5.90 -6.85
N GLN A 108 -13.51 6.54 -5.72
CA GLN A 108 -12.71 7.64 -5.16
C GLN A 108 -11.30 7.19 -4.75
N LEU A 109 -11.17 6.00 -4.14
CA LEU A 109 -9.87 5.44 -3.79
C LEU A 109 -9.02 5.20 -5.03
N ALA A 110 -9.59 4.69 -6.12
CA ALA A 110 -8.88 4.51 -7.39
C ALA A 110 -8.36 5.85 -7.94
N ILE A 111 -9.19 6.89 -7.94
CA ILE A 111 -8.78 8.24 -8.36
C ILE A 111 -7.64 8.76 -7.48
N ALA A 112 -7.78 8.66 -6.15
CA ALA A 112 -6.78 9.14 -5.21
C ALA A 112 -5.44 8.39 -5.37
N ALA A 113 -5.48 7.07 -5.58
CA ALA A 113 -4.31 6.25 -5.85
C ALA A 113 -3.62 6.66 -7.17
N GLY A 114 -4.39 6.95 -8.22
CA GLY A 114 -3.86 7.48 -9.48
C GLY A 114 -3.18 8.85 -9.30
N CYS A 115 -3.78 9.76 -8.52
CA CYS A 115 -3.12 11.04 -8.21
C CYS A 115 -1.84 10.84 -7.37
N ALA A 116 -1.85 9.90 -6.42
CA ALA A 116 -0.67 9.57 -5.63
C ALA A 116 0.45 8.95 -6.50
N LEU A 117 0.08 8.11 -7.47
CA LEU A 117 0.98 7.55 -8.47
C LEU A 117 1.65 8.66 -9.30
N ASP A 118 0.90 9.67 -9.75
CA ASP A 118 1.47 10.82 -10.48
C ASP A 118 2.44 11.63 -9.63
N VAL A 119 2.13 11.83 -8.34
CA VAL A 119 3.04 12.49 -7.39
C VAL A 119 4.31 11.66 -7.19
N ALA A 120 4.18 10.35 -6.99
CA ALA A 120 5.29 9.44 -6.81
C ALA A 120 6.20 9.38 -8.05
N ASN A 121 5.62 9.35 -9.26
CA ASN A 121 6.37 9.39 -10.51
C ASN A 121 7.15 10.70 -10.68
N ARG A 122 6.55 11.85 -10.31
CA ARG A 122 7.25 13.14 -10.35
C ARG A 122 8.41 13.19 -9.36
N PHE A 123 8.21 12.66 -8.15
CA PHE A 123 9.29 12.52 -7.17
C PHE A 123 10.41 11.61 -7.69
N TRP A 124 10.06 10.42 -8.18
CA TRP A 124 11.00 9.46 -8.72
C TRP A 124 11.79 10.04 -9.90
N SER A 125 11.13 10.76 -10.80
CA SER A 125 11.77 11.46 -11.91
C SER A 125 12.72 12.57 -11.44
N ALA A 126 12.34 13.34 -10.41
CA ALA A 126 13.15 14.44 -9.90
C ALA A 126 14.48 13.97 -9.28
N ILE A 127 14.51 12.75 -8.74
CA ILE A 127 15.73 12.14 -8.18
C ILE A 127 16.44 11.23 -9.20
N SER A 128 15.76 10.80 -10.26
CA SER A 128 16.40 10.09 -11.37
C SER A 128 17.48 10.99 -11.99
N HIS A 129 18.69 10.47 -12.16
CA HIS A 129 19.88 11.17 -12.68
C HIS A 129 20.64 12.09 -11.72
N ILE A 130 20.39 12.04 -10.41
CA ILE A 130 21.32 12.65 -9.43
C ILE A 130 22.47 11.67 -9.17
N GLY A 131 23.68 12.05 -9.55
CA GLY A 131 24.94 11.38 -9.18
C GLY A 131 25.63 12.11 -8.04
N VAL A 132 26.36 11.36 -7.21
CA VAL A 132 27.27 11.92 -6.21
C VAL A 132 28.69 11.61 -6.69
N GLU A 133 29.51 12.64 -6.82
CA GLU A 133 30.93 12.52 -7.12
C GLU A 133 31.73 12.93 -5.88
N ASP A 134 32.85 12.25 -5.64
CA ASP A 134 33.77 12.67 -4.59
C ASP A 134 34.34 14.06 -4.93
N ASP A 135 34.37 14.96 -3.95
CA ASP A 135 35.02 16.25 -4.13
C ASP A 135 36.54 16.02 -4.32
N PRO A 136 37.12 16.34 -5.49
CA PRO A 136 38.55 16.15 -5.73
C PRO A 136 39.44 16.99 -4.78
N ALA A 137 38.90 18.00 -4.09
CA ALA A 137 39.61 18.77 -3.07
C ALA A 137 39.70 18.05 -1.72
N ALA A 138 38.74 17.17 -1.38
CA ALA A 138 38.73 16.45 -0.11
C ALA A 138 39.89 15.45 0.01
N GLY A 139 40.30 14.83 -1.10
CA GLY A 139 41.44 13.90 -1.15
C GLY A 139 42.83 14.56 -1.12
N ARG A 140 42.93 15.89 -1.27
CA ARG A 140 44.21 16.62 -1.23
C ARG A 140 44.59 17.13 0.16
N ALA A 141 43.62 17.29 1.06
CA ALA A 141 43.86 17.80 2.41
C ALA A 141 44.57 16.78 3.33
N GLU A 142 44.53 15.48 3.02
CA GLU A 142 45.16 14.43 3.84
C GLU A 142 46.61 14.10 3.44
N GLY A 143 47.09 14.61 2.29
CA GLY A 143 48.43 14.28 1.75
C GLY A 143 49.55 15.26 2.11
N GLU A 144 49.25 16.39 2.77
CA GLU A 144 50.17 17.50 2.96
C GLU A 144 50.63 17.68 4.43
N VAL A 145 50.86 16.57 5.15
CA VAL A 145 51.56 16.60 6.45
C VAL A 145 52.59 15.47 6.52
N SER A 146 53.76 15.68 5.92
CA SER A 146 55.02 15.09 6.38
C SER A 146 56.19 15.89 5.79
N ARG A 147 56.83 16.68 6.66
CA ARG A 147 58.20 17.18 6.50
C ARG A 147 59.12 16.32 7.35
#